data_AF-A0A962EG39-F1
#
_entry.id   AF-A0A962EG39-F1
#
_cell.length_a   1.000
_cell.length_b   1.000
_cell.length_c   1.000
_cell.angle_alpha   90.00
_cell.angle_beta   90.00
_cell.angle_gamma   90.00
#
_symmetry.space_group_name_H-M   'P 1'
#
loop_
_entity.id
_entity.type
_entity.pdbx_description
1 polymer ?
#
loop_
_entity_poly.entity_id
_entity_poly.type
_entity_poly.pdbx_seq_one_letter_code
_entity_poly.pdbx_strand_id
1 'polypeptide(L)'
;VDTQFIEATVFAGELLQARTSAQYYAGGALPGAPVSWTVNAAIANYNPPNQSDYSFGIQNLWWRQSPETGPSTSIQFSGQTDASGHHDLAIVLDRYQLPRPLTITAESKVQDVNRQTWTAHANTLVHPAAVYVGMKTDGYFVERGQPLRLDLIVVDLEGKA
;
A
#
# COMPACT_ATOMS: atom_id res chain seq x y z
N VAL A 1 20.74 7.17 2.93
CA VAL A 1 19.86 6.04 3.30
C VAL A 1 18.73 6.00 2.31
N ASP A 2 18.42 4.82 1.82
CA ASP A 2 17.36 4.59 0.86
C ASP A 2 16.46 3.44 1.35
N THR A 3 15.17 3.48 1.03
CA THR A 3 14.21 2.44 1.45
C THR A 3 13.28 2.13 0.30
N GLN A 4 13.07 0.85 0.05
CA GLN A 4 12.24 0.37 -1.04
C GLN A 4 11.55 -0.95 -0.67
N PHE A 5 10.41 -1.20 -1.30
CA PHE A 5 9.84 -2.53 -1.38
C PHE A 5 10.46 -3.29 -2.55
N ILE A 6 10.62 -4.61 -2.41
CA ILE A 6 11.27 -5.45 -3.44
C ILE A 6 10.24 -5.87 -4.49
N GLU A 7 9.00 -6.13 -4.08
CA GLU A 7 7.92 -6.57 -4.92
C GLU A 7 7.30 -5.41 -5.73
N ALA A 8 7.12 -5.61 -7.04
CA ALA A 8 6.45 -4.63 -7.91
C ALA A 8 4.92 -4.62 -7.73
N THR A 9 4.34 -5.76 -7.37
CA THR A 9 2.91 -5.94 -7.10
C THR A 9 2.77 -6.94 -5.97
N VAL A 10 1.84 -6.67 -5.05
CA VAL A 10 1.65 -7.48 -3.85
C VAL A 10 0.17 -7.66 -3.55
N PHE A 11 -0.21 -8.88 -3.20
CA PHE A 11 -1.56 -9.24 -2.82
C PHE A 11 -1.72 -9.50 -1.32
N ALA A 12 -2.95 -9.34 -0.82
CA ALA A 12 -3.28 -9.65 0.56
C ALA A 12 -2.97 -11.13 0.89
N GLY A 13 -2.26 -11.37 2.00
CA GLY A 13 -1.81 -12.70 2.38
C GLY A 13 -0.44 -13.10 1.83
N GLU A 14 0.19 -12.26 1.00
CA GLU A 14 1.55 -12.46 0.54
C GLU A 14 2.58 -11.81 1.48
N LEU A 15 3.83 -12.26 1.37
CA LEU A 15 4.97 -11.66 2.03
C LEU A 15 5.36 -10.38 1.30
N LEU A 16 5.53 -9.30 2.04
CA LEU A 16 6.06 -8.03 1.53
C LEU A 16 7.45 -7.79 2.13
N GLN A 17 8.45 -7.52 1.30
CA GLN A 17 9.81 -7.28 1.76
C GLN A 17 10.20 -5.82 1.57
N ALA A 18 10.59 -5.15 2.66
CA ALA A 18 11.17 -3.82 2.63
C ALA A 18 12.67 -3.91 2.90
N ARG A 19 13.49 -3.26 2.06
CA ARG A 19 14.93 -3.15 2.25
C ARG A 19 15.30 -1.70 2.54
N THR A 20 16.08 -1.48 3.58
CA THR A 20 16.81 -0.21 3.76
C THR A 20 18.28 -0.40 3.42
N SER A 21 18.86 0.61 2.77
CA SER A 21 20.27 0.65 2.38
C SER A 21 20.94 1.85 3.01
N ALA A 22 21.99 1.58 3.79
CA ALA A 22 22.78 2.60 4.47
C ALA A 22 24.21 2.61 3.95
N GLN A 23 24.68 3.79 3.58
CA GLN A 23 26.02 4.02 3.06
C GLN A 23 26.59 5.26 3.73
N TYR A 24 27.90 5.28 3.92
CA TYR A 24 28.60 6.49 4.35
C TYR A 24 28.50 7.56 3.28
N TYR A 25 28.49 8.83 3.69
CA TYR A 25 28.52 9.96 2.75
C TYR A 25 29.76 9.92 1.81
N ALA A 26 30.89 9.44 2.32
CA ALA A 26 32.14 9.27 1.56
C ALA A 26 32.13 8.05 0.62
N GLY A 27 31.05 7.27 0.59
CA GLY A 27 30.95 5.99 -0.11
C GLY A 27 31.31 4.79 0.78
N GLY A 28 30.76 3.63 0.43
CA GLY A 28 30.93 2.37 1.16
C GLY A 28 29.74 2.02 2.06
N ALA A 29 29.56 0.72 2.28
CA ALA A 29 28.51 0.18 3.14
C ALA A 29 28.67 0.66 4.58
N LEU A 30 27.55 0.89 5.26
CA LEU A 30 27.52 1.17 6.70
C LEU A 30 27.01 -0.08 7.44
N PRO A 31 27.91 -1.01 7.85
CA PRO A 31 27.51 -2.24 8.54
C PRO A 31 27.26 -2.04 10.03
N GLY A 32 26.37 -2.85 10.60
CA GLY A 32 26.06 -2.85 12.04
C GLY A 32 25.34 -1.60 12.54
N ALA A 33 24.87 -0.72 11.65
CA ALA A 33 24.16 0.48 12.04
C ALA A 33 22.76 0.13 12.54
N PRO A 34 22.33 0.67 13.71
CA PRO A 34 20.98 0.49 14.20
C PRO A 34 19.94 1.03 13.21
N VAL A 35 18.93 0.22 12.95
CA VAL A 35 17.76 0.56 12.13
C VAL A 35 16.52 0.42 12.99
N SER A 36 15.69 1.46 13.02
CA SER A 36 14.32 1.38 13.53
C SER A 36 13.34 1.58 12.39
N TRP A 37 12.26 0.80 12.40
CA TRP A 37 11.20 0.90 11.41
C TRP A 37 9.89 1.30 12.05
N THR A 38 9.09 2.06 11.30
CA THR A 38 7.66 2.24 11.56
C THR A 38 6.91 1.85 10.30
N VAL A 39 6.09 0.80 10.38
CA VAL A 39 5.23 0.35 9.28
C VAL A 39 3.81 0.77 9.57
N ASN A 40 3.22 1.54 8.67
CA ASN A 40 1.83 1.94 8.73
C ASN A 40 1.02 1.26 7.63
N ALA A 41 -0.14 0.72 7.99
CA ALA A 41 -1.14 0.22 7.06
C ALA A 41 -2.40 1.06 7.17
N ALA A 42 -2.89 1.56 6.03
CA ALA A 42 -4.12 2.34 5.96
C ALA A 42 -4.97 1.88 4.78
N ILE A 43 -6.29 1.96 4.93
CA ILE A 43 -7.19 1.61 3.83
C ILE A 43 -7.06 2.62 2.68
N ALA A 44 -6.94 2.10 1.47
CA ALA A 44 -6.81 2.86 0.25
C ALA A 44 -8.01 2.64 -0.69
N ASN A 45 -8.06 3.46 -1.73
CA ASN A 45 -8.92 3.26 -2.88
C ASN A 45 -8.03 3.05 -4.12
N TYR A 46 -8.52 2.26 -5.05
CA TYR A 46 -7.84 2.02 -6.32
C TYR A 46 -8.86 1.97 -7.45
N ASN A 47 -8.55 2.69 -8.52
CA ASN A 47 -9.31 2.68 -9.76
C ASN A 47 -8.37 2.17 -10.85
N PRO A 48 -8.65 0.98 -11.42
CA PRO A 48 -7.94 0.52 -12.60
C PRO A 48 -7.98 1.59 -13.71
N PRO A 49 -6.88 1.82 -14.44
CA PRO A 49 -6.83 2.81 -15.49
C PRO A 49 -7.74 2.42 -16.67
N ASN A 50 -8.03 3.38 -17.56
CA ASN A 50 -8.84 3.15 -18.78
C ASN A 50 -10.31 2.71 -18.55
N GLN A 51 -10.81 2.73 -17.31
CA GLN A 51 -12.18 2.33 -16.96
C GLN A 51 -12.96 3.47 -16.28
N SER A 52 -12.84 4.70 -16.80
CA SER A 52 -13.42 5.91 -16.19
C SER A 52 -14.95 5.90 -16.10
N ASP A 53 -15.62 5.11 -16.95
CA ASP A 53 -17.07 4.98 -16.94
C ASP A 53 -17.58 4.07 -15.80
N TYR A 54 -16.68 3.36 -15.12
CA TYR A 54 -16.99 2.43 -14.06
C TYR A 54 -16.47 2.90 -12.71
N SER A 55 -17.26 2.60 -11.68
CA SER A 55 -16.89 2.82 -10.28
C SER A 55 -16.38 1.52 -9.66
N PHE A 56 -15.27 1.60 -8.92
CA PHE A 56 -14.63 0.46 -8.27
C PHE A 56 -14.61 0.60 -6.75
N GLY A 57 -14.73 -0.52 -6.04
CA GLY A 57 -14.70 -0.53 -4.57
C GLY A 57 -15.89 0.21 -3.93
N ILE A 58 -15.69 0.69 -2.70
CA ILE A 58 -16.73 1.39 -1.93
C ILE A 58 -16.68 2.87 -2.29
N GLN A 59 -17.67 3.31 -3.08
CA GLN A 59 -17.78 4.70 -3.50
C GLN A 59 -18.16 5.62 -2.34
N ASN A 60 -17.42 6.71 -2.19
CA ASN A 60 -17.77 7.78 -1.27
C ASN A 60 -18.67 8.79 -1.99
N LEU A 61 -19.99 8.65 -1.81
CA LEU A 61 -20.97 9.56 -2.40
C LEU A 61 -20.98 10.86 -1.59
N TRP A 62 -20.83 12.02 -2.23
CA TRP A 62 -20.67 13.32 -1.55
C TRP A 62 -21.84 13.73 -0.64
N TRP A 63 -23.03 13.14 -0.85
CA TRP A 63 -24.20 13.32 0.01
C TRP A 63 -24.32 12.28 1.14
N ARG A 64 -23.44 11.28 1.16
CA ARG A 64 -23.31 10.35 2.28
C ARG A 64 -22.18 10.85 3.18
N GLN A 65 -22.35 10.68 4.47
CA GLN A 65 -21.26 10.88 5.41
C GLN A 65 -20.11 9.97 4.96
N SER A 66 -18.92 10.56 4.75
CA SER A 66 -17.76 9.80 4.30
C SER A 66 -17.63 8.54 5.17
N PRO A 67 -17.43 7.35 4.56
CA PRO A 67 -17.06 6.20 5.36
C PRO A 67 -15.88 6.61 6.22
N GLU A 68 -15.98 6.32 7.52
CA GLU A 68 -14.91 6.62 8.48
C GLU A 68 -13.56 6.29 7.85
N THR A 69 -12.57 7.17 8.03
CA THR A 69 -11.18 6.85 7.73
C THR A 69 -10.92 5.48 8.34
N GLY A 70 -10.70 4.50 7.46
CA GLY A 70 -10.61 3.12 7.89
C GLY A 70 -9.53 2.94 8.95
N PRO A 71 -9.63 1.89 9.79
CA PRO A 71 -8.61 1.63 10.80
C PRO A 71 -7.22 1.68 10.16
N SER A 72 -6.34 2.48 10.76
CA SER A 72 -4.92 2.45 10.45
C SER A 72 -4.20 1.68 11.55
N THR A 73 -3.21 0.89 11.16
CA THR A 73 -2.38 0.13 12.10
C THR A 73 -0.94 0.59 11.94
N SER A 74 -0.23 0.74 13.05
CA SER A 74 1.18 1.11 13.07
C SER A 74 1.95 0.12 13.93
N ILE A 75 3.04 -0.42 13.39
CA ILE A 75 3.90 -1.39 14.07
C ILE A 75 5.35 -0.92 13.96
N GLN A 76 6.11 -1.09 15.03
CA GLN A 76 7.52 -0.73 15.07
C GLN A 76 8.40 -1.97 15.07
N PHE A 77 9.52 -1.89 14.37
CA PHE A 77 10.54 -2.93 14.35
C PHE A 77 11.92 -2.33 14.60
N SER A 78 12.88 -3.18 14.95
CA SER A 78 14.27 -2.77 15.16
C SER A 78 15.22 -3.84 14.66
N GLY A 79 16.38 -3.42 14.15
CA GLY A 79 17.39 -4.29 13.59
C GLY A 79 18.71 -3.57 13.39
N GLN A 80 19.62 -4.21 12.68
CA GLN A 80 20.92 -3.64 12.30
C GLN A 80 21.21 -3.98 10.85
N THR A 81 21.96 -3.09 10.18
CA THR A 81 22.46 -3.38 8.84
C THR A 81 23.50 -4.50 8.86
N ASP A 82 23.49 -5.30 7.80
CA ASP A 82 24.46 -6.38 7.56
C ASP A 82 25.80 -5.83 7.05
N ALA A 83 26.73 -6.73 6.70
CA ALA A 83 28.05 -6.37 6.18
C ALA A 83 28.01 -5.53 4.88
N SER A 84 26.93 -5.63 4.11
CA SER A 84 26.71 -4.84 2.88
C SER A 84 26.01 -3.50 3.13
N GLY A 85 25.66 -3.19 4.39
CA GLY A 85 24.94 -1.98 4.75
C GLY A 85 23.44 -2.06 4.49
N HIS A 86 22.91 -3.28 4.30
CA HIS A 86 21.49 -3.51 4.06
C HIS A 86 20.79 -4.06 5.30
N HIS A 87 19.51 -3.76 5.44
CA HIS A 87 18.66 -4.46 6.39
C HIS A 87 17.30 -4.73 5.76
N ASP A 88 16.88 -6.00 5.83
CA ASP A 88 15.64 -6.50 5.26
C ASP A 88 14.59 -6.71 6.35
N LEU A 89 13.40 -6.17 6.10
CA LEU A 89 12.21 -6.33 6.93
C LEU A 89 11.17 -7.14 6.17
N ALA A 90 10.84 -8.31 6.71
CA ALA A 90 9.75 -9.15 6.26
C ALA A 90 8.44 -8.70 6.92
N ILE A 91 7.45 -8.31 6.11
CA ILE A 91 6.13 -7.88 6.55
C ILE A 91 5.13 -8.92 6.07
N VAL A 92 4.53 -9.66 7.00
CA VAL A 92 3.46 -10.60 6.69
C VAL A 92 2.14 -9.90 6.90
N LEU A 93 1.35 -9.81 5.82
CA LEU A 93 0.02 -9.24 5.87
C LEU A 93 -0.97 -10.38 6.07
N ASP A 94 -1.57 -10.47 7.25
CA ASP A 94 -2.68 -11.39 7.46
C ASP A 94 -3.80 -11.07 6.46
N ARG A 95 -4.47 -12.13 5.98
CA ARG A 95 -5.66 -11.95 5.15
C ARG A 95 -6.69 -11.14 5.93
N TYR A 96 -6.91 -9.91 5.50
CA TYR A 96 -7.88 -9.02 6.11
C TYR A 96 -9.21 -9.14 5.35
N GLN A 97 -10.32 -9.04 6.08
CA GLN A 97 -11.66 -9.34 5.54
C GLN A 97 -12.23 -8.22 4.64
N LEU A 98 -11.57 -7.07 4.57
CA LEU A 98 -12.06 -5.93 3.79
C LEU A 98 -11.63 -6.08 2.33
N PRO A 99 -12.57 -6.08 1.36
CA PRO A 99 -12.23 -6.16 -0.07
C PRO A 99 -11.78 -4.78 -0.60
N ARG A 100 -10.87 -4.11 0.11
CA ARG A 100 -10.31 -2.81 -0.27
C ARG A 100 -8.80 -2.87 -0.21
N PRO A 101 -8.07 -2.22 -1.14
CA PRO A 101 -6.61 -2.20 -1.08
C PRO A 101 -6.11 -1.48 0.18
N LEU A 102 -4.88 -1.79 0.57
CA LEU A 102 -4.18 -1.10 1.65
C LEU A 102 -2.98 -0.35 1.08
N THR A 103 -2.76 0.88 1.53
CA THR A 103 -1.45 1.51 1.39
C THR A 103 -0.60 1.08 2.58
N ILE A 104 0.55 0.48 2.30
CA ILE A 104 1.57 0.16 3.30
C ILE A 104 2.71 1.16 3.14
N THR A 105 3.05 1.85 4.22
CA THR A 105 4.18 2.79 4.29
C THR A 105 5.19 2.24 5.28
N ALA A 106 6.42 1.98 4.83
CA ALA A 106 7.53 1.57 5.69
C ALA A 106 8.51 2.73 5.80
N GLU A 107 8.63 3.31 6.99
CA GLU A 107 9.63 4.32 7.33
C GLU A 107 10.80 3.62 8.05
N SER A 108 12.02 3.81 7.56
CA SER A 108 13.25 3.39 8.23
C SER A 108 14.03 4.58 8.75
N LYS A 109 14.65 4.41 9.91
CA LYS A 109 15.55 5.36 10.56
C LYS A 109 16.85 4.65 10.88
N VAL A 110 17.92 5.04 10.21
CA VAL A 110 19.26 4.48 10.40
C VAL A 110 20.13 5.48 11.14
N GLN A 111 20.77 5.04 12.21
CA GLN A 111 21.71 5.85 12.97
C GLN A 111 23.15 5.59 12.54
N ASP A 112 23.84 6.65 12.12
CA ASP A 112 25.27 6.59 11.74
C ASP A 112 26.17 6.73 12.97
N VAL A 113 27.48 6.44 12.82
CA VAL A 113 28.51 6.47 13.87
C VAL A 113 28.62 7.82 14.58
N ASN A 114 28.28 8.92 13.88
CA ASN A 114 28.21 10.27 14.44
C ASN A 114 26.92 10.54 15.22
N ARG A 115 26.10 9.52 15.48
CA ARG A 115 24.77 9.58 16.11
C ARG A 115 23.74 10.41 15.35
N GLN A 116 24.00 10.73 14.08
CA GLN A 116 23.02 11.34 13.19
C GLN A 116 22.04 10.26 12.70
N THR A 117 20.75 10.60 12.68
CA THR A 117 19.69 9.71 12.22
C THR A 117 19.24 10.14 10.83
N TRP A 118 19.28 9.20 9.91
CA TRP A 118 18.80 9.37 8.54
C TRP A 118 17.50 8.60 8.37
N THR A 119 16.46 9.29 7.91
CA THR A 119 15.14 8.71 7.67
C THR A 119 14.93 8.51 6.18
N ALA A 120 14.37 7.37 5.80
CA ALA A 120 13.86 7.10 4.46
C ALA A 120 12.51 6.38 4.58
N HIS A 121 11.69 6.44 3.54
CA HIS A 121 10.42 5.73 3.52
C HIS A 121 10.10 5.23 2.12
N ALA A 122 9.32 4.15 2.07
CA ALA A 122 8.70 3.64 0.86
C ALA A 122 7.21 3.42 1.10
N ASN A 123 6.43 3.50 0.04
CA ASN A 123 5.02 3.16 0.04
C ASN A 123 4.72 2.15 -1.07
N THR A 124 3.77 1.25 -0.80
CA THR A 124 3.24 0.33 -1.80
C THR A 124 1.75 0.15 -1.60
N LEU A 125 1.06 -0.26 -2.67
CA LEU A 125 -0.35 -0.60 -2.65
C LEU A 125 -0.50 -2.12 -2.64
N VAL A 126 -1.19 -2.65 -1.64
CA VAL A 126 -1.51 -4.07 -1.52
C VAL A 126 -2.92 -4.29 -2.04
N HIS A 127 -3.02 -5.09 -3.09
CA HIS A 127 -4.30 -5.41 -3.72
C HIS A 127 -4.97 -6.59 -3.00
N PRO A 128 -6.29 -6.56 -2.80
CA PRO A 128 -7.00 -7.69 -2.18
C PRO A 128 -7.11 -8.89 -3.15
N ALA A 129 -7.02 -8.64 -4.46
CA ALA A 129 -7.09 -9.65 -5.53
C ALA A 129 -6.42 -9.13 -6.81
N ALA A 130 -6.16 -10.04 -7.76
CA ALA A 130 -5.60 -9.73 -9.08
C ALA A 130 -6.58 -9.00 -10.02
N VAL A 131 -7.85 -8.95 -9.65
CA VAL A 131 -8.91 -8.32 -10.45
C VAL A 131 -9.80 -7.43 -9.59
N TYR A 132 -10.37 -6.42 -10.23
CA TYR A 132 -11.32 -5.50 -9.64
C TYR A 132 -12.65 -5.58 -10.38
N VAL A 133 -13.74 -5.59 -9.61
CA VAL A 133 -15.11 -5.53 -10.15
C VAL A 133 -15.54 -4.07 -10.21
N GLY A 134 -15.89 -3.62 -11.41
CA GLY A 134 -16.41 -2.28 -11.67
C GLY A 134 -17.91 -2.30 -11.94
N MET A 135 -18.60 -1.25 -11.53
CA MET A 135 -20.04 -1.07 -11.73
C MET A 135 -20.34 0.28 -12.36
N LYS A 136 -21.27 0.30 -13.32
CA LYS A 136 -21.82 1.51 -13.92
C LYS A 136 -23.34 1.47 -13.88
N THR A 137 -23.95 2.63 -13.63
CA THR A 137 -25.40 2.86 -13.75
C THR A 137 -25.66 4.00 -14.74
N ASP A 138 -26.86 4.03 -15.32
CA ASP A 138 -27.31 5.15 -16.16
C ASP A 138 -27.45 6.47 -15.38
N GLY A 139 -27.55 6.39 -14.05
CA GLY A 139 -27.58 7.52 -13.13
C GLY A 139 -27.57 7.08 -11.67
N TYR A 140 -27.44 8.03 -10.75
CA TYR A 140 -27.51 7.77 -9.30
C TYR A 140 -28.93 7.62 -8.76
N PHE A 141 -29.92 8.07 -9.52
CA PHE A 141 -31.34 8.08 -9.12
C PHE A 141 -32.21 7.51 -10.25
N VAL A 142 -33.23 6.78 -9.86
CA VAL A 142 -34.28 6.26 -10.76
C VAL A 142 -35.64 6.54 -10.16
N GLU A 143 -36.65 6.68 -11.00
CA GLU A 143 -38.04 6.80 -10.53
C GLU A 143 -38.53 5.49 -9.91
N ARG A 144 -39.41 5.62 -8.92
CA ARG A 144 -40.02 4.45 -8.28
C ARG A 144 -40.76 3.60 -9.31
N GLY A 145 -40.42 2.32 -9.40
CA GLY A 145 -41.04 1.37 -10.32
C GLY A 145 -40.35 1.29 -11.69
N GLN A 146 -39.36 2.15 -11.97
CA GLN A 146 -38.50 2.00 -13.14
C GLN A 146 -37.33 1.05 -12.84
N PRO A 147 -36.89 0.24 -13.82
CA PRO A 147 -35.71 -0.60 -13.66
C PRO A 147 -34.44 0.26 -13.59
N LEU A 148 -33.53 -0.09 -12.67
CA LEU A 148 -32.17 0.43 -12.65
C LEU A 148 -31.27 -0.55 -13.42
N ARG A 149 -30.74 -0.12 -14.56
CA ARG A 149 -29.76 -0.92 -15.30
C ARG A 149 -28.38 -0.82 -14.64
N LEU A 150 -27.75 -1.98 -14.49
CA LEU A 150 -26.41 -2.13 -13.90
C LEU A 150 -25.52 -2.82 -14.94
N ASP A 151 -24.44 -2.16 -15.33
CA ASP A 151 -23.37 -2.76 -16.12
C ASP A 151 -22.23 -3.14 -15.16
N LEU A 152 -21.72 -4.36 -15.30
CA LEU A 152 -20.61 -4.88 -14.50
C LEU A 152 -19.44 -5.27 -15.39
N ILE A 153 -18.23 -4.98 -14.92
CA ILE A 153 -16.98 -5.43 -15.55
C ILE A 153 -16.06 -6.06 -14.51
N VAL A 154 -15.18 -6.92 -14.98
CA VAL A 154 -14.04 -7.44 -14.22
C VAL A 154 -12.81 -7.08 -15.02
N VAL A 155 -11.83 -6.44 -14.38
CA VAL A 155 -10.58 -6.03 -15.02
C VAL A 155 -9.39 -6.33 -14.14
N ASP A 156 -8.22 -6.51 -14.75
CA ASP A 156 -6.93 -6.57 -14.04
C ASP A 156 -6.52 -5.19 -13.49
N LEU A 157 -5.32 -5.12 -12.91
CA LEU A 157 -4.79 -3.87 -12.33
C LEU A 157 -4.56 -2.80 -13.41
N GLU A 158 -4.30 -3.21 -14.64
CA GLU A 158 -4.09 -2.36 -15.81
C GLU A 158 -5.40 -1.96 -16.51
N GLY A 159 -6.55 -2.39 -15.98
CA GLY A 159 -7.87 -2.05 -16.48
C GLY A 159 -8.28 -2.83 -17.73
N LYS A 160 -7.62 -3.96 -18.01
CA LYS A 160 -7.95 -4.85 -19.12
C LYS A 160 -8.92 -5.95 -18.66
N ALA A 161 -9.93 -6.21 -19.48
CA ALA A 161 -10.92 -7.27 -19.28
C ALA A 161 -10.49 -8.61 -19.88
#